data_AF-A0A7X0PKP1-F1
#
_entry.id   AF-A0A7X0PKP1-F1
#
_cell.length_a   1.000
_cell.length_b   1.000
_cell.length_c   1.000
_cell.angle_alpha   90.00
_cell.angle_beta   90.00
_cell.angle_gamma   90.00
#
_symmetry.space_group_name_H-M   'P 1'
#
loop_
_entity.id
_entity.type
_entity.pdbx_description
1 polymer ?
#
loop_
_entity_poly.entity_id
_entity_poly.type
_entity_poly.pdbx_seq_one_letter_code
_entity_poly.pdbx_strand_id
1 'polypeptide(L)'
;MDAQAIDGHTRQDLWDRLEQADYFDWCRKEELKQLRALFFEGKVVESPDKFIRCRQLIWSPLQGEAHWQAAIEARSHFRDSETEELVRSEESGRAFADPFLHDLLSRDSQPYGLAVDDHVALIRFLGFERHAPSQVSLYLGEWIHESEFWLAGEARGEYGIAGLTDMFTSRTIDLFYQLLAQAPLALKGKRLVTTEEHVGWNDDRAARLQSSLHGLFKKIDNYRVPHKLSCDPAPRLRFAESLRHGVEAEATSQVLREVWGLWKSLKTEAQARGQAKAGAPAKAG
;
A
#
# COMPACT_ATOMS: atom_id res chain seq x y z
N MET A 1 28.85 -1.41 -0.36
CA MET A 1 27.83 -1.31 0.70
C MET A 1 27.11 -2.63 0.69
N ASP A 2 27.36 -3.44 1.70
CA ASP A 2 26.94 -4.83 1.73
C ASP A 2 25.42 -4.96 1.76
N ALA A 3 24.96 -5.92 0.97
CA ALA A 3 23.58 -6.30 0.78
C ALA A 3 22.93 -6.64 2.13
N GLN A 4 21.97 -5.84 2.58
CA GLN A 4 21.01 -6.34 3.55
C GLN A 4 20.07 -7.28 2.79
N ALA A 5 20.34 -8.57 2.93
CA ALA A 5 19.45 -9.62 2.48
C ALA A 5 18.12 -9.46 3.22
N ILE A 6 17.06 -9.19 2.48
CA ILE A 6 15.70 -9.31 2.99
C ILE A 6 15.33 -10.77 2.76
N ASP A 7 15.18 -11.51 3.86
CA ASP A 7 14.71 -12.91 3.86
C ASP A 7 15.57 -13.88 3.00
N GLY A 8 16.89 -13.64 2.94
CA GLY A 8 17.85 -14.53 2.27
C GLY A 8 17.99 -14.36 0.75
N HIS A 9 17.32 -13.37 0.16
CA HIS A 9 17.46 -13.04 -1.27
C HIS A 9 18.35 -11.82 -1.49
N THR A 10 19.26 -11.89 -2.48
CA THR A 10 20.11 -10.77 -2.88
C THR A 10 19.42 -9.88 -3.93
N ARG A 11 19.87 -8.63 -4.07
CA ARG A 11 19.43 -7.75 -5.17
C ARG A 11 19.72 -8.35 -6.55
N GLN A 12 20.77 -9.16 -6.67
CA GLN A 12 21.10 -9.86 -7.90
C GLN A 12 20.05 -10.93 -8.20
N ASP A 13 19.63 -11.72 -7.21
CA ASP A 13 18.58 -12.73 -7.39
C ASP A 13 17.26 -12.10 -7.85
N LEU A 14 16.92 -10.93 -7.31
CA LEU A 14 15.73 -10.20 -7.76
C LEU A 14 15.87 -9.72 -9.20
N TRP A 15 17.00 -9.10 -9.55
CA TRP A 15 17.26 -8.64 -10.91
C TRP A 15 17.18 -9.80 -11.92
N ASP A 16 17.80 -10.93 -11.59
CA ASP A 16 17.81 -12.13 -12.44
C ASP A 16 16.39 -12.68 -12.64
N ARG A 17 15.55 -12.67 -11.60
CA ARG A 17 14.15 -13.07 -11.72
C ARG A 17 13.36 -12.15 -12.65
N LEU A 18 13.60 -10.84 -12.58
CA LEU A 18 12.97 -9.86 -13.49
C LEU A 18 13.42 -10.04 -14.93
N GLU A 19 14.69 -10.38 -15.16
CA GLU A 19 15.19 -10.68 -16.50
C GLU A 19 14.62 -12.00 -17.03
N GLN A 20 14.56 -13.06 -16.21
CA GLN A 20 13.98 -14.35 -16.60
C GLN A 20 12.48 -14.28 -16.91
N ALA A 21 11.81 -13.29 -16.34
CA ALA A 21 10.40 -13.00 -16.54
C ALA A 21 10.08 -12.15 -17.78
N ASP A 22 11.10 -11.73 -18.53
CA ASP A 22 10.98 -10.72 -19.58
C ASP A 22 10.34 -9.41 -19.08
N TYR A 23 10.50 -9.08 -17.79
CA TYR A 23 9.89 -7.88 -17.20
C TYR A 23 10.31 -6.59 -17.91
N PHE A 24 11.47 -6.59 -18.57
CA PHE A 24 12.08 -5.44 -19.24
C PHE A 24 11.86 -5.41 -20.76
N ASP A 25 10.92 -6.18 -21.30
CA ASP A 25 10.62 -6.20 -22.74
C ASP A 25 10.27 -4.81 -23.33
N TRP A 26 9.81 -3.89 -22.47
CA TRP A 26 9.51 -2.49 -22.78
C TRP A 26 10.75 -1.58 -22.82
N CYS A 27 11.93 -2.03 -22.37
CA CYS A 27 13.18 -1.26 -22.37
C CYS A 27 14.03 -1.53 -23.62
N ARG A 28 14.62 -0.47 -24.18
CA ARG A 28 15.75 -0.61 -25.10
C ARG A 28 16.99 -1.07 -24.33
N LYS A 29 17.94 -1.71 -25.01
CA LYS A 29 19.17 -2.24 -24.41
C LYS A 29 19.97 -1.21 -23.60
N GLU A 30 20.12 0.01 -24.12
CA GLU A 30 20.82 1.08 -23.41
C GLU A 30 20.04 1.60 -22.20
N GLU A 31 18.70 1.60 -22.28
CA GLU A 31 17.82 1.98 -21.16
C GLU A 31 17.88 0.96 -20.04
N LEU A 32 17.87 -0.33 -20.39
CA LEU A 32 18.04 -1.43 -19.44
C LEU A 32 19.40 -1.35 -18.72
N LYS A 33 20.48 -1.00 -19.43
CA LYS A 33 21.80 -0.82 -18.83
C LYS A 33 21.81 0.32 -17.82
N GLN A 34 21.20 1.45 -18.14
CA GLN A 34 21.07 2.57 -17.20
C GLN A 34 20.15 2.23 -16.02
N LEU A 35 19.06 1.52 -16.25
CA LEU A 35 18.13 1.06 -15.21
C LEU A 35 18.83 0.08 -14.25
N ARG A 36 19.66 -0.81 -14.79
CA ARG A 36 20.51 -1.71 -14.00
C ARG A 36 21.50 -0.91 -13.16
N ALA A 37 22.20 0.06 -13.74
CA ALA A 37 23.12 0.91 -12.99
C ALA A 37 22.40 1.67 -11.86
N LEU A 38 21.23 2.25 -12.14
CA LEU A 38 20.38 2.86 -11.12
C LEU A 38 20.02 1.85 -10.01
N PHE A 39 19.62 0.64 -10.38
CA PHE A 39 19.19 -0.40 -9.44
C PHE A 39 20.32 -0.93 -8.55
N PHE A 40 21.57 -0.93 -9.00
CA PHE A 40 22.69 -1.40 -8.19
C PHE A 40 23.47 -0.28 -7.51
N GLU A 41 23.56 0.89 -8.13
CA GLU A 41 24.43 1.99 -7.66
C GLU A 41 23.67 3.15 -7.02
N GLY A 42 22.39 3.36 -7.36
CA GLY A 42 21.54 4.39 -6.74
C GLY A 42 21.99 5.84 -6.90
N LYS A 43 22.90 6.13 -7.84
CA LYS A 43 23.41 7.48 -8.03
C LYS A 43 22.33 8.39 -8.62
N VAL A 44 22.08 9.52 -7.94
CA VAL A 44 21.30 10.64 -8.46
C VAL A 44 22.10 11.27 -9.60
N VAL A 45 21.52 11.26 -10.81
CA VAL A 45 22.06 12.01 -11.95
C VAL A 45 21.31 13.34 -12.04
N GLU A 46 22.04 14.44 -12.20
CA GLU A 46 21.45 15.78 -12.26
C GLU A 46 20.54 15.96 -13.47
N SER A 47 20.97 15.51 -14.65
CA SER A 47 20.19 15.57 -15.90
C SER A 47 20.06 14.17 -16.53
N PRO A 48 19.30 13.24 -15.93
CA PRO A 48 19.09 11.93 -16.51
C PRO A 48 18.10 12.02 -17.67
N ASP A 49 18.19 11.03 -18.57
CA ASP A 49 17.14 10.79 -19.54
C ASP A 49 15.78 10.68 -18.83
N LYS A 50 14.72 11.16 -19.51
CA LYS A 50 13.36 11.24 -18.93
C LYS A 50 12.89 9.91 -18.32
N PHE A 51 13.29 8.78 -18.90
CA PHE A 51 12.92 7.46 -18.37
C PHE A 51 13.60 7.15 -17.03
N ILE A 52 14.89 7.43 -16.86
CA ILE A 52 15.60 7.26 -15.57
C ILE A 52 15.02 8.21 -14.53
N ARG A 53 14.71 9.46 -14.91
CA ARG A 53 14.05 10.42 -14.02
C ARG A 53 12.79 9.80 -13.40
N CYS A 54 11.96 9.13 -14.18
CA CYS A 54 10.73 8.49 -13.70
C CYS A 54 10.94 7.19 -12.91
N ARG A 55 12.15 6.61 -12.86
CA ARG A 55 12.43 5.36 -12.13
C ARG A 55 13.32 5.57 -10.92
N GLN A 56 14.04 6.68 -10.87
CA GLN A 56 15.08 6.98 -9.90
C GLN A 56 14.65 6.76 -8.44
N LEU A 57 13.46 7.25 -8.08
CA LEU A 57 12.98 7.18 -6.71
C LEU A 57 12.56 5.79 -6.26
N ILE A 58 12.08 4.92 -7.15
CA ILE A 58 11.61 3.58 -6.76
C ILE A 58 12.71 2.52 -6.93
N TRP A 59 13.55 2.67 -7.94
CA TRP A 59 14.49 1.61 -8.33
C TRP A 59 15.86 1.76 -7.66
N SER A 60 16.19 2.95 -7.15
CA SER A 60 17.44 3.17 -6.42
C SER A 60 17.54 2.22 -5.20
N PRO A 61 18.70 1.63 -4.91
CA PRO A 61 18.98 0.97 -3.64
C PRO A 61 19.04 1.96 -2.46
N LEU A 62 19.24 3.25 -2.75
CA LEU A 62 19.31 4.30 -1.75
C LEU A 62 17.91 4.86 -1.54
N GLN A 63 17.14 4.21 -0.67
CA GLN A 63 15.74 4.55 -0.41
C GLN A 63 15.54 5.38 0.87
N GLY A 64 16.62 5.84 1.49
CA GLY A 64 16.56 6.70 2.68
C GLY A 64 16.20 8.16 2.37
N GLU A 65 15.81 8.88 3.41
CA GLU A 65 15.43 10.30 3.36
C GLU A 65 16.46 11.16 2.61
N ALA A 66 17.76 10.97 2.86
CA ALA A 66 18.82 11.74 2.22
C ALA A 66 18.85 11.60 0.69
N HIS A 67 18.57 10.41 0.16
CA HIS A 67 18.51 10.20 -1.29
C HIS A 67 17.28 10.86 -1.90
N TRP A 68 16.13 10.71 -1.24
CA TRP A 68 14.89 11.36 -1.66
C TRP A 68 15.00 12.87 -1.65
N GLN A 69 15.59 13.45 -0.60
CA GLN A 69 15.88 14.88 -0.53
C GLN A 69 16.79 15.34 -1.68
N ALA A 70 17.87 14.59 -1.96
CA ALA A 70 18.77 14.92 -3.06
C ALA A 70 18.08 14.84 -4.43
N ALA A 71 17.23 13.82 -4.65
CA ALA A 71 16.48 13.67 -5.87
C ALA A 71 15.42 14.78 -6.03
N ILE A 72 14.67 15.10 -4.97
CA ILE A 72 13.69 16.20 -4.99
C ILE A 72 14.38 17.53 -5.29
N GLU A 73 15.48 17.84 -4.61
CA GLU A 73 16.23 19.09 -4.85
C GLU A 73 16.77 19.18 -6.27
N ALA A 74 17.28 18.08 -6.82
CA ALA A 74 17.71 18.02 -8.22
C ALA A 74 16.56 18.18 -9.23
N ARG A 75 15.29 18.05 -8.82
CA ARG A 75 14.10 18.26 -9.65
C ARG A 75 13.35 19.56 -9.33
N SER A 76 13.73 20.24 -8.25
CA SER A 76 13.30 21.60 -7.96
C SER A 76 13.95 22.62 -8.91
N HIS A 77 14.98 22.25 -9.66
CA HIS A 77 15.66 23.17 -10.57
C HIS A 77 15.29 22.88 -12.04
N PHE A 78 14.99 23.94 -12.80
CA PHE A 78 14.76 23.87 -14.24
C PHE A 78 15.35 25.09 -14.94
N ARG A 79 15.61 24.99 -16.25
CA ARG A 79 16.02 26.14 -17.06
C ARG A 79 14.78 26.90 -17.51
N ASP A 80 14.74 28.18 -17.21
CA ASP A 80 13.74 29.08 -17.74
C ASP A 80 13.83 29.13 -19.26
N SER A 81 12.71 28.93 -19.97
CA SER A 81 12.69 28.85 -21.42
C SER A 81 12.89 30.20 -22.12
N GLU A 82 12.71 31.31 -21.41
CA GLU A 82 12.86 32.67 -21.93
C GLU A 82 14.25 33.23 -21.61
N THR A 83 14.76 32.99 -20.39
CA THR A 83 16.02 33.57 -19.92
C THR A 83 17.21 32.61 -19.94
N GLU A 84 16.98 31.30 -20.14
CA GLU A 84 17.97 30.21 -20.04
C GLU A 84 18.63 30.08 -18.64
N GLU A 85 18.17 30.87 -17.67
CA GLU A 85 18.66 30.86 -16.30
C GLU A 85 18.17 29.62 -15.54
N LEU A 86 18.96 29.16 -14.58
CA LEU A 86 18.55 28.07 -13.69
C LEU A 86 17.66 28.63 -12.59
N VAL A 87 16.38 28.26 -12.61
CA VAL A 87 15.37 28.67 -11.63
C VAL A 87 15.05 27.52 -10.69
N ARG A 88 14.90 27.83 -9.40
CA ARG A 88 14.44 26.90 -8.37
C ARG A 88 12.94 27.09 -8.10
N SER A 89 12.16 26.01 -8.17
CA SER A 89 10.75 25.91 -7.79
C SER A 89 10.51 24.72 -6.87
N GLU A 90 10.03 24.99 -5.66
CA GLU A 90 9.67 23.95 -4.70
C GLU A 90 8.47 23.11 -5.17
N GLU A 91 7.57 23.71 -5.94
CA GLU A 91 6.43 23.03 -6.53
C GLU A 91 6.87 21.96 -7.54
N SER A 92 7.92 22.24 -8.33
CA SER A 92 8.49 21.27 -9.28
C SER A 92 9.09 20.06 -8.58
N GLY A 93 9.75 20.25 -7.44
CA GLY A 93 10.27 19.15 -6.62
C GLY A 93 9.15 18.30 -6.02
N ARG A 94 8.07 18.91 -5.52
CA ARG A 94 6.90 18.19 -4.97
C ARG A 94 6.15 17.41 -6.04
N ALA A 95 5.84 18.05 -7.16
CA ALA A 95 5.16 17.40 -8.29
C ALA A 95 5.96 16.21 -8.86
N PHE A 96 7.28 16.20 -8.66
CA PHE A 96 8.12 15.05 -8.99
C PHE A 96 7.93 13.88 -8.03
N ALA A 97 7.86 14.12 -6.71
CA ALA A 97 7.75 13.07 -5.71
C ALA A 97 6.33 12.52 -5.53
N ASP A 98 5.30 13.37 -5.70
CA ASP A 98 3.91 13.04 -5.42
C ASP A 98 3.41 11.74 -6.11
N PRO A 99 3.71 11.48 -7.41
CA PRO A 99 3.27 10.25 -8.06
C PRO A 99 3.86 8.98 -7.43
N PHE A 100 5.07 9.07 -6.88
CA PHE A 100 5.78 7.93 -6.29
C PHE A 100 5.31 7.61 -4.88
N LEU A 101 4.69 8.56 -4.19
CA LEU A 101 4.09 8.31 -2.89
C LEU A 101 2.98 7.26 -3.01
N HIS A 102 2.16 7.28 -4.07
CA HIS A 102 1.17 6.24 -4.31
C HIS A 102 1.80 4.84 -4.45
N ASP A 103 2.92 4.74 -5.17
CA ASP A 103 3.63 3.48 -5.35
C ASP A 103 4.27 2.97 -4.04
N LEU A 104 4.79 3.88 -3.19
CA LEU A 104 5.24 3.53 -1.83
C LEU A 104 4.08 3.02 -0.97
N LEU A 105 2.93 3.67 -1.05
CA LEU A 105 1.76 3.32 -0.24
C LEU A 105 1.08 2.02 -0.65
N SER A 106 1.14 1.67 -1.95
CA SER A 106 0.45 0.50 -2.52
C SER A 106 1.32 -0.75 -2.61
N ARG A 107 2.62 -0.64 -2.33
CA ARG A 107 3.55 -1.77 -2.46
C ARG A 107 4.36 -1.90 -1.21
N ASP A 108 4.51 -3.13 -0.73
CA ASP A 108 5.65 -3.40 0.13
C ASP A 108 6.92 -3.07 -0.67
N SER A 109 7.80 -2.26 -0.08
CA SER A 109 9.05 -1.81 -0.70
C SER A 109 10.25 -2.68 -0.29
N GLN A 110 10.00 -3.73 0.52
CA GLN A 110 10.94 -4.84 0.71
C GLN A 110 11.48 -5.43 -0.61
N PRO A 111 10.70 -5.59 -1.71
CA PRO A 111 11.25 -5.98 -3.00
C PRO A 111 12.33 -5.01 -3.51
N TYR A 112 12.30 -3.73 -3.17
CA TYR A 112 13.32 -2.77 -3.61
C TYR A 112 14.48 -2.63 -2.61
N GLY A 113 14.52 -3.45 -1.56
CA GLY A 113 15.59 -3.44 -0.55
C GLY A 113 15.36 -2.45 0.59
N LEU A 114 14.17 -1.86 0.71
CA LEU A 114 13.85 -0.95 1.80
C LEU A 114 13.30 -1.73 3.00
N ALA A 115 13.91 -1.56 4.17
CA ALA A 115 13.35 -2.10 5.41
C ALA A 115 12.01 -1.42 5.71
N VAL A 116 11.07 -2.15 6.33
CA VAL A 116 9.73 -1.61 6.60
C VAL A 116 9.77 -0.33 7.44
N ASP A 117 10.65 -0.27 8.44
CA ASP A 117 10.75 0.91 9.32
C ASP A 117 11.24 2.15 8.55
N ASP A 118 12.19 1.98 7.63
CA ASP A 118 12.66 3.04 6.75
C ASP A 118 11.56 3.47 5.77
N HIS A 119 10.74 2.53 5.31
CA HIS A 119 9.58 2.82 4.47
C HIS A 119 8.55 3.69 5.19
N VAL A 120 8.24 3.38 6.44
CA VAL A 120 7.34 4.18 7.29
C VAL A 120 7.92 5.58 7.52
N ALA A 121 9.22 5.68 7.81
CA ALA A 121 9.90 6.96 7.99
C ALA A 121 9.82 7.82 6.73
N LEU A 122 10.05 7.21 5.55
CA LEU A 122 10.00 7.90 4.27
C LEU A 122 8.61 8.46 3.94
N ILE A 123 7.54 7.67 4.14
CA ILE A 123 6.16 8.14 3.90
C ILE A 123 5.80 9.33 4.81
N ARG A 124 6.25 9.31 6.08
CA ARG A 124 6.08 10.43 7.00
C ARG A 124 6.87 11.67 6.57
N PHE A 125 8.12 11.48 6.15
CA PHE A 125 8.98 12.55 5.63
C PHE A 125 8.35 13.24 4.41
N LEU A 126 7.80 12.47 3.48
CA LEU A 126 7.07 12.99 2.30
C LEU A 126 5.77 13.71 2.66
N GLY A 127 5.46 13.81 3.95
CA GLY A 127 4.35 14.58 4.48
C GLY A 127 3.01 13.98 4.11
N PHE A 128 2.91 12.64 3.98
CA PHE A 128 1.68 11.93 3.59
C PHE A 128 0.42 12.45 4.32
N GLU A 129 0.54 12.76 5.61
CA GLU A 129 -0.55 13.29 6.45
C GLU A 129 -1.10 14.66 5.99
N ARG A 130 -0.41 15.37 5.10
CA ARG A 130 -0.77 16.69 4.57
C ARG A 130 -1.34 16.63 3.16
N HIS A 131 -1.49 15.44 2.58
CA HIS A 131 -1.91 15.27 1.19
C HIS A 131 -3.42 15.44 0.99
N ALA A 132 -3.80 15.64 -0.26
CA ALA A 132 -5.18 15.83 -0.66
C ALA A 132 -6.07 14.64 -0.23
N PRO A 133 -7.35 14.87 0.10
CA PRO A 133 -8.28 13.81 0.50
C PRO A 133 -8.37 12.64 -0.49
N SER A 134 -8.14 12.89 -1.78
CA SER A 134 -8.09 11.87 -2.83
C SER A 134 -7.00 10.84 -2.64
N GLN A 135 -5.83 11.23 -2.15
CA GLN A 135 -4.71 10.34 -1.89
C GLN A 135 -4.92 9.54 -0.60
N VAL A 136 -5.50 10.15 0.43
CA VAL A 136 -5.89 9.46 1.67
C VAL A 136 -6.91 8.36 1.37
N SER A 137 -7.93 8.66 0.55
CA SER A 137 -8.92 7.67 0.12
C SER A 137 -8.28 6.48 -0.62
N LEU A 138 -7.32 6.75 -1.52
CA LEU A 138 -6.58 5.71 -2.23
C LEU A 138 -5.74 4.87 -1.27
N TYR A 139 -4.98 5.50 -0.36
CA TYR A 139 -4.20 4.79 0.65
C TYR A 139 -5.04 3.82 1.47
N LEU A 140 -6.18 4.27 2.00
CA LEU A 140 -7.05 3.42 2.81
C LEU A 140 -7.52 2.19 2.03
N GLY A 141 -7.83 2.35 0.73
CA GLY A 141 -8.20 1.26 -0.15
C GLY A 141 -7.06 0.26 -0.38
N GLU A 142 -5.87 0.76 -0.74
CA GLU A 142 -4.69 -0.08 -0.99
C GLU A 142 -4.21 -0.78 0.28
N TRP A 143 -4.20 -0.10 1.43
CA TRP A 143 -3.83 -0.69 2.71
C TRP A 143 -4.71 -1.89 3.07
N ILE A 144 -6.03 -1.78 2.86
CA ILE A 144 -6.97 -2.88 3.09
C ILE A 144 -6.68 -4.03 2.13
N HIS A 145 -6.56 -3.70 0.84
CA HIS A 145 -6.31 -4.68 -0.23
C HIS A 145 -5.02 -5.47 0.03
N GLU A 146 -3.90 -4.80 0.27
CA GLU A 146 -2.61 -5.42 0.55
C GLU A 146 -2.66 -6.30 1.81
N SER A 147 -3.35 -5.85 2.86
CA SER A 147 -3.58 -6.64 4.07
C SER A 147 -4.39 -7.91 3.78
N GLU A 148 -5.44 -7.82 2.96
CA GLU A 148 -6.23 -8.98 2.55
C GLU A 148 -5.41 -9.99 1.74
N PHE A 149 -4.54 -9.51 0.85
CA PHE A 149 -3.66 -10.34 0.02
C PHE A 149 -2.61 -11.07 0.86
N TRP A 150 -1.91 -10.34 1.72
CA TRP A 150 -0.91 -10.92 2.61
C TRP A 150 -1.47 -11.97 3.57
N LEU A 151 -2.65 -11.69 4.15
CA LEU A 151 -3.36 -12.65 5.00
C LEU A 151 -3.77 -13.90 4.22
N ALA A 152 -4.13 -13.78 2.94
CA ALA A 152 -4.51 -14.92 2.10
C ALA A 152 -3.33 -15.85 1.75
N GLY A 153 -2.10 -15.34 1.77
CA GLY A 153 -0.94 -16.04 1.21
C GLY A 153 -1.03 -16.19 -0.31
N GLU A 154 -1.77 -15.31 -0.99
CA GLU A 154 -1.91 -15.31 -2.45
C GLU A 154 -0.82 -14.44 -3.09
N ALA A 155 0.05 -15.03 -3.92
CA ALA A 155 1.09 -14.28 -4.63
C ALA A 155 0.52 -13.59 -5.88
N ARG A 156 0.72 -12.27 -6.00
CA ARG A 156 0.51 -11.52 -7.25
C ARG A 156 1.84 -11.36 -7.99
N GLY A 157 2.18 -12.35 -8.81
CA GLY A 157 3.37 -12.30 -9.65
C GLY A 157 4.70 -12.39 -8.89
N GLU A 158 5.79 -12.01 -9.54
CA GLU A 158 7.16 -12.20 -9.05
C GLU A 158 7.51 -11.39 -7.80
N TYR A 159 6.76 -10.32 -7.55
CA TYR A 159 6.89 -9.45 -6.38
C TYR A 159 6.03 -9.91 -5.19
N GLY A 160 5.48 -11.12 -5.23
CA GLY A 160 4.38 -11.57 -4.37
C GLY A 160 4.60 -11.38 -2.87
N ILE A 161 3.88 -10.40 -2.31
CA ILE A 161 3.73 -10.08 -0.87
C ILE A 161 3.45 -11.31 0.01
N ALA A 162 2.86 -12.38 -0.55
CA ALA A 162 2.58 -13.63 0.14
C ALA A 162 3.81 -14.35 0.73
N GLY A 163 5.01 -14.12 0.18
CA GLY A 163 6.25 -14.72 0.69
C GLY A 163 6.82 -14.02 1.92
N LEU A 164 6.41 -12.78 2.21
CA LEU A 164 7.06 -11.94 3.21
C LEU A 164 6.61 -12.30 4.63
N THR A 165 7.56 -12.41 5.55
CA THR A 165 7.29 -12.65 6.98
C THR A 165 6.55 -11.44 7.60
N ASP A 166 7.03 -10.23 7.34
CA ASP A 166 6.51 -8.97 7.87
C ASP A 166 6.16 -8.02 6.72
N MET A 167 5.25 -7.07 6.94
CA MET A 167 4.78 -6.18 5.88
C MET A 167 4.53 -4.74 6.33
N PHE A 168 4.62 -3.81 5.38
CA PHE A 168 4.35 -2.39 5.60
C PHE A 168 3.01 -2.11 6.29
N THR A 169 1.90 -2.72 5.83
CA THR A 169 0.57 -2.43 6.38
C THR A 169 0.45 -2.83 7.86
N SER A 170 1.18 -3.87 8.29
CA SER A 170 1.20 -4.30 9.69
C SER A 170 1.91 -3.31 10.62
N ARG A 171 2.85 -2.51 10.09
CA ARG A 171 3.56 -1.46 10.82
C ARG A 171 2.86 -0.11 10.78
N THR A 172 1.84 0.05 9.95
CA THR A 172 1.11 1.32 9.74
C THR A 172 -0.36 1.25 10.13
N ILE A 173 -0.76 0.27 10.94
CA ILE A 173 -2.13 0.12 11.44
C ILE A 173 -2.63 1.37 12.19
N ASP A 174 -1.77 2.00 13.00
CA ASP A 174 -2.14 3.21 13.74
C ASP A 174 -2.36 4.40 12.81
N LEU A 175 -1.51 4.54 11.77
CA LEU A 175 -1.70 5.55 10.73
C LEU A 175 -3.00 5.29 9.96
N PHE A 176 -3.32 4.04 9.62
CA PHE A 176 -4.59 3.68 9.00
C PHE A 176 -5.79 4.09 9.87
N TYR A 177 -5.75 3.82 11.19
CA TYR A 177 -6.80 4.25 12.11
C TYR A 177 -6.94 5.77 12.20
N GLN A 178 -5.82 6.48 12.29
CA GLN A 178 -5.79 7.95 12.35
C GLN A 178 -6.44 8.56 11.11
N LEU A 179 -6.06 8.12 9.90
CA LEU A 179 -6.61 8.64 8.66
C LEU A 179 -8.09 8.32 8.51
N LEU A 180 -8.50 7.10 8.89
CA LEU A 180 -9.90 6.71 8.83
C LEU A 180 -10.76 7.49 9.83
N ALA A 181 -10.20 7.87 10.99
CA ALA A 181 -10.89 8.75 11.94
C ALA A 181 -11.06 10.19 11.44
N GLN A 182 -10.18 10.65 10.56
CA GLN A 182 -10.23 11.98 9.94
C GLN A 182 -11.02 12.00 8.62
N ALA A 183 -11.34 10.83 8.06
CA ALA A 183 -12.09 10.75 6.82
C ALA A 183 -13.51 11.29 7.01
N PRO A 184 -14.07 12.06 6.05
CA PRO A 184 -15.40 12.65 6.13
C PRO A 184 -16.48 11.59 5.84
N LEU A 185 -16.55 10.57 6.68
CA LEU A 185 -17.37 9.37 6.49
C LEU A 185 -18.26 9.13 7.70
N ALA A 186 -19.49 8.69 7.45
CA ALA A 186 -20.39 8.23 8.49
C ALA A 186 -21.24 7.06 8.00
N LEU A 187 -21.60 6.15 8.90
CA LEU A 187 -22.56 5.10 8.58
C LEU A 187 -23.99 5.65 8.69
N LYS A 188 -24.72 5.70 7.57
CA LYS A 188 -26.16 6.01 7.54
C LYS A 188 -26.95 4.75 7.19
N GLY A 189 -27.65 4.21 8.18
CA GLY A 189 -28.35 2.93 8.04
C GLY A 189 -27.36 1.79 7.79
N LYS A 190 -27.40 1.18 6.61
CA LYS A 190 -26.49 0.09 6.20
C LYS A 190 -25.39 0.53 5.23
N ARG A 191 -25.23 1.84 4.99
CA ARG A 191 -24.32 2.39 3.98
C ARG A 191 -23.37 3.40 4.58
N LEU A 192 -22.09 3.28 4.24
CA LEU A 192 -21.10 4.31 4.48
C LEU A 192 -21.29 5.41 3.44
N VAL A 193 -21.41 6.65 3.90
CA VAL A 193 -21.64 7.82 3.04
C VAL A 193 -20.64 8.90 3.39
N THR A 194 -20.43 9.84 2.47
CA THR A 194 -19.63 11.04 2.76
C THR A 194 -20.45 12.05 3.57
N THR A 195 -19.88 12.62 4.62
CA THR A 195 -20.51 13.69 5.42
C THR A 195 -20.31 15.07 4.80
N GLU A 196 -19.24 15.21 4.02
CA GLU A 196 -18.87 16.43 3.29
C GLU A 196 -18.35 16.03 1.92
N GLU A 197 -18.72 16.78 0.88
CA GLU A 197 -18.20 16.56 -0.47
C GLU A 197 -16.82 17.23 -0.59
N HIS A 198 -15.78 16.41 -0.65
CA HIS A 198 -14.39 16.84 -0.83
C HIS A 198 -13.84 16.28 -2.14
N VAL A 199 -12.94 17.01 -2.81
CA VAL A 199 -12.22 16.49 -3.98
C VAL A 199 -11.40 15.26 -3.55
N GLY A 200 -11.94 14.06 -3.80
CA GLY A 200 -11.34 12.80 -3.39
C GLY A 200 -12.22 11.86 -2.56
N TRP A 201 -13.34 12.35 -2.01
CA TRP A 201 -14.34 11.53 -1.35
C TRP A 201 -15.69 11.73 -2.03
N ASN A 202 -16.35 10.62 -2.35
CA ASN A 202 -17.74 10.59 -2.80
C ASN A 202 -18.39 9.28 -2.34
N ASP A 203 -19.70 9.18 -2.49
CA ASP A 203 -20.45 8.01 -2.03
C ASP A 203 -20.00 6.70 -2.72
N ASP A 204 -19.54 6.76 -3.97
CA ASP A 204 -18.98 5.59 -4.67
C ASP A 204 -17.69 5.10 -4.00
N ARG A 205 -16.78 6.00 -3.64
CA ARG A 205 -15.54 5.68 -2.92
C ARG A 205 -15.84 5.18 -1.51
N ALA A 206 -16.80 5.80 -0.81
CA ALA A 206 -17.25 5.35 0.50
C ALA A 206 -17.82 3.92 0.43
N ALA A 207 -18.65 3.62 -0.58
CA ALA A 207 -19.20 2.29 -0.79
C ALA A 207 -18.13 1.24 -1.12
N ARG A 208 -17.13 1.58 -1.95
CA ARG A 208 -15.98 0.70 -2.23
C ARG A 208 -15.18 0.42 -0.97
N LEU A 209 -14.87 1.45 -0.18
CA LEU A 209 -14.15 1.29 1.09
C LEU A 209 -14.92 0.37 2.04
N GLN A 210 -16.24 0.57 2.20
CA GLN A 210 -17.08 -0.30 3.01
C GLN A 210 -17.02 -1.76 2.54
N SER A 211 -17.08 -2.00 1.23
CA SER A 211 -16.97 -3.35 0.67
C SER A 211 -15.61 -3.99 0.97
N SER A 212 -14.52 -3.24 0.82
CA SER A 212 -13.16 -3.73 1.14
C SER A 212 -13.02 -4.02 2.63
N LEU A 213 -13.53 -3.14 3.50
CA LEU A 213 -13.57 -3.38 4.95
C LEU A 213 -14.33 -4.66 5.30
N HIS A 214 -15.49 -4.90 4.69
CA HIS A 214 -16.22 -6.16 4.89
C HIS A 214 -15.42 -7.40 4.48
N GLY A 215 -14.65 -7.31 3.39
CA GLY A 215 -13.72 -8.36 2.97
C GLY A 215 -12.67 -8.65 4.05
N LEU A 216 -11.99 -7.60 4.50
CA LEU A 216 -10.97 -7.70 5.53
C LEU A 216 -11.53 -8.27 6.83
N PHE A 217 -12.68 -7.75 7.28
CA PHE A 217 -13.39 -8.22 8.47
C PHE A 217 -13.76 -9.69 8.41
N LYS A 218 -14.22 -10.16 7.24
CA LYS A 218 -14.48 -11.57 7.02
C LYS A 218 -13.21 -12.43 7.19
N LYS A 219 -12.06 -11.94 6.73
CA LYS A 219 -10.77 -12.65 6.89
C LYS A 219 -10.31 -12.66 8.33
N ILE A 220 -10.35 -11.53 9.05
CA ILE A 220 -9.78 -11.43 10.40
C ILE A 220 -10.66 -12.07 11.50
N ASP A 221 -11.98 -12.11 11.34
CA ASP A 221 -12.90 -12.65 12.36
C ASP A 221 -12.64 -14.13 12.66
N ASN A 222 -12.20 -14.90 11.67
CA ASN A 222 -11.82 -16.31 11.83
C ASN A 222 -10.53 -16.61 11.07
N TYR A 223 -9.53 -15.73 11.21
CA TYR A 223 -8.29 -15.89 10.47
C TYR A 223 -7.65 -17.25 10.73
N ARG A 224 -7.20 -17.90 9.65
CA ARG A 224 -6.44 -19.15 9.68
C ARG A 224 -5.23 -18.98 8.79
N VAL A 225 -4.08 -19.42 9.29
CA VAL A 225 -2.83 -19.39 8.54
C VAL A 225 -2.99 -20.21 7.25
N PRO A 226 -2.66 -19.64 6.08
CA PRO A 226 -2.68 -20.37 4.81
C PRO A 226 -1.77 -21.61 4.86
N HIS A 227 -2.28 -22.76 4.44
CA HIS A 227 -1.52 -24.02 4.47
C HIS A 227 -0.25 -24.02 3.60
N LYS A 228 -0.18 -23.14 2.59
CA LYS A 228 0.93 -23.05 1.64
C LYS A 228 2.00 -22.04 2.05
N LEU A 229 1.89 -21.43 3.22
CA LEU A 229 2.82 -20.38 3.65
C LEU A 229 4.20 -20.99 3.95
N SER A 230 5.24 -20.44 3.34
CA SER A 230 6.63 -20.90 3.49
C SER A 230 7.45 -20.09 4.51
N CYS A 231 6.90 -19.00 5.03
CA CYS A 231 7.55 -18.08 5.97
C CYS A 231 6.89 -18.12 7.37
N ASP A 232 7.48 -17.41 8.35
CA ASP A 232 6.96 -17.36 9.72
C ASP A 232 5.54 -16.74 9.74
N PRO A 233 4.51 -17.47 10.22
CA PRO A 233 3.15 -16.94 10.29
C PRO A 233 2.91 -15.98 11.47
N ALA A 234 3.84 -15.87 12.43
CA ALA A 234 3.61 -15.13 13.66
C ALA A 234 3.24 -13.65 13.46
N PRO A 235 3.85 -12.89 12.53
CA PRO A 235 3.43 -11.50 12.27
C PRO A 235 2.00 -11.39 11.73
N ARG A 236 1.56 -12.34 10.88
CA ARG A 236 0.18 -12.38 10.35
C ARG A 236 -0.85 -12.62 11.44
N LEU A 237 -0.55 -13.57 12.33
CA LEU A 237 -1.39 -13.88 13.47
C LEU A 237 -1.54 -12.67 14.38
N ARG A 238 -0.42 -12.03 14.77
CA ARG A 238 -0.42 -10.82 15.58
C ARG A 238 -1.21 -9.70 14.92
N PHE A 239 -1.00 -9.45 13.64
CA PHE A 239 -1.74 -8.41 12.91
C PHE A 239 -3.26 -8.67 12.90
N ALA A 240 -3.69 -9.88 12.57
CA ALA A 240 -5.10 -10.24 12.54
C ALA A 240 -5.76 -10.16 13.93
N GLU A 241 -5.02 -10.56 14.98
CA GLU A 241 -5.44 -10.41 16.38
C GLU A 241 -5.53 -8.95 16.81
N SER A 242 -4.50 -8.15 16.55
CA SER A 242 -4.47 -6.72 16.87
C SER A 242 -5.60 -5.95 16.18
N LEU A 243 -5.83 -6.19 14.88
CA LEU A 243 -6.89 -5.51 14.14
C LEU A 243 -8.28 -5.91 14.68
N ARG A 244 -8.50 -7.19 15.00
CA ARG A 244 -9.74 -7.68 15.59
C ARG A 244 -9.98 -7.11 17.00
N HIS A 245 -8.98 -7.18 17.87
CA HIS A 245 -9.08 -6.59 19.20
C HIS A 245 -9.28 -5.08 19.13
N GLY A 246 -8.63 -4.38 18.20
CA GLY A 246 -8.82 -2.95 18.00
C GLY A 246 -10.29 -2.59 17.73
N VAL A 247 -10.92 -3.27 16.76
CA VAL A 247 -12.32 -3.01 16.40
C VAL A 247 -13.32 -3.45 17.48
N GLU A 248 -12.98 -4.44 18.31
CA GLU A 248 -13.82 -4.94 19.39
C GLU A 248 -13.69 -4.13 20.70
N ALA A 249 -12.48 -3.68 21.05
CA ALA A 249 -12.18 -3.00 22.32
C ALA A 249 -12.39 -1.47 22.26
N GLU A 250 -13.06 -0.98 21.22
CA GLU A 250 -13.31 0.44 21.02
C GLU A 250 -12.06 1.35 20.88
N ALA A 251 -10.89 0.76 20.64
CA ALA A 251 -9.62 1.49 20.53
C ALA A 251 -9.35 2.10 19.14
N THR A 252 -10.35 2.08 18.24
CA THR A 252 -10.22 2.48 16.83
C THR A 252 -11.22 3.56 16.42
N SER A 253 -11.11 4.06 15.18
CA SER A 253 -12.04 5.05 14.64
C SER A 253 -13.51 4.59 14.72
N GLN A 254 -14.43 5.54 14.95
CA GLN A 254 -15.86 5.26 15.04
C GLN A 254 -16.39 4.59 13.77
N VAL A 255 -15.97 5.07 12.59
CA VAL A 255 -16.32 4.48 11.29
C VAL A 255 -15.99 2.99 11.24
N LEU A 256 -14.78 2.61 11.68
CA LEU A 256 -14.36 1.20 11.64
C LEU A 256 -15.22 0.32 12.55
N ARG A 257 -15.56 0.82 13.74
CA ARG A 257 -16.42 0.13 14.72
C ARG A 257 -17.85 -0.04 14.21
N GLU A 258 -18.42 1.00 13.61
CA GLU A 258 -19.76 0.98 13.04
C GLU A 258 -19.85 -0.01 11.86
N VAL A 259 -18.86 0.00 10.96
CA VAL A 259 -18.81 -0.95 9.83
C VAL A 259 -18.59 -2.39 10.34
N TRP A 260 -17.79 -2.59 11.39
CA TRP A 260 -17.61 -3.90 12.03
C TRP A 260 -18.92 -4.42 12.64
N GLY A 261 -19.63 -3.58 13.39
CA GLY A 261 -20.93 -3.92 13.97
C GLY A 261 -21.97 -4.27 12.90
N LEU A 262 -22.02 -3.49 11.81
CA LEU A 262 -22.86 -3.79 10.65
C LEU A 262 -22.50 -5.16 10.04
N TRP A 263 -21.22 -5.44 9.86
CA TRP A 263 -20.75 -6.71 9.31
C TRP A 263 -21.17 -7.91 10.19
N LYS A 264 -21.00 -7.83 11.52
CA LYS A 264 -21.46 -8.87 12.47
C LYS A 264 -22.97 -9.08 12.40
N SER A 265 -23.76 -8.00 12.30
CA SER A 265 -25.22 -8.07 12.16
C SER A 265 -25.61 -8.80 10.87
N LEU A 266 -25.01 -8.43 9.73
CA LEU A 266 -25.28 -9.07 8.44
C LEU A 266 -24.90 -10.55 8.43
N LYS A 267 -23.77 -10.92 9.06
CA LYS A 267 -23.37 -12.32 9.22
C LYS A 267 -24.41 -13.13 10.00
N THR A 268 -24.91 -12.57 11.10
CA THR A 268 -25.94 -13.20 11.94
C THR A 268 -27.27 -13.36 11.19
N GLU A 269 -27.73 -12.32 10.49
CA GLU A 269 -28.93 -12.37 9.64
C GLU A 269 -28.81 -13.46 8.56
N ALA A 270 -27.64 -13.58 7.91
CA ALA A 270 -27.39 -14.60 6.89
C ALA A 270 -27.41 -16.02 7.46
N GLN A 271 -26.81 -16.24 8.64
CA GLN A 271 -26.83 -17.53 9.33
C GLN A 271 -28.25 -17.95 9.71
N ALA A 272 -29.04 -17.03 10.27
CA ALA A 272 -30.45 -17.28 10.62
C ALA A 272 -31.30 -17.64 9.39
N ARG A 273 -31.12 -16.93 8.27
CA ARG A 273 -31.80 -17.25 6.99
C ARG A 273 -31.37 -18.59 6.40
N GLY A 274 -30.09 -18.96 6.54
CA GLY A 274 -29.58 -20.25 6.09
C GLY A 274 -30.18 -21.42 6.88
N GLN A 275 -30.30 -21.28 8.20
CA GLN A 275 -30.93 -22.27 9.07
C GLN A 275 -32.44 -22.40 8.80
N ALA A 276 -33.13 -21.29 8.55
CA ALA A 276 -34.54 -21.31 8.18
C ALA A 276 -34.80 -22.03 6.83
N LYS A 277 -33.86 -21.92 5.87
CA LYS A 277 -33.95 -22.66 4.59
C LYS A 277 -33.63 -24.15 4.74
N ALA A 278 -32.71 -24.52 5.63
CA ALA A 278 -32.36 -25.93 5.88
C ALA A 278 -33.42 -26.69 6.70
N GLY A 279 -34.20 -25.98 7.51
CA GLY A 279 -35.32 -26.53 8.28
C GLY A 279 -36.67 -26.57 7.54
N ALA A 280 -36.74 -26.09 6.29
CA ALA A 280 -37.95 -26.20 5.49
C ALA A 280 -38.07 -27.63 4.94
N PRO A 281 -39.12 -28.40 5.26
CA PRO A 281 -39.28 -29.75 4.73
C PRO A 281 -39.34 -29.68 3.21
N ALA A 282 -38.54 -30.52 2.54
CA ALA A 282 -38.63 -30.70 1.10
C ALA A 282 -40.09 -31.03 0.78
N LYS A 283 -40.75 -30.15 0.02
CA LYS A 283 -42.08 -30.45 -0.51
C LYS A 283 -41.92 -31.70 -1.36
N ALA A 284 -42.45 -32.82 -0.86
CA ALA A 284 -42.61 -34.04 -1.63
C ALA A 284 -43.53 -33.71 -2.82
N GLY A 285 -42.96 -33.79 -4.01
CA GLY A 285 -43.65 -33.75 -5.30
C GLY A 285 -43.22 -34.96 -6.10
#